data_AF-A0A2M9P756-F1
#
_entry.id   AF-A0A2M9P756-F1
#
_cell.length_a   1.000
_cell.length_b   1.000
_cell.length_c   1.000
_cell.angle_alpha   90.00
_cell.angle_beta   90.00
_cell.angle_gamma   90.00
#
_symmetry.space_group_name_H-M   'P 1'
#
loop_
_entity.id
_entity.type
_entity.pdbx_description
1 polymer ?
#
loop_
_entity_poly.entity_id
_entity_poly.type
_entity_poly.pdbx_seq_one_letter_code
_entity_poly.pdbx_strand_id
1 'polypeptide(L)'
;MWTAFDHLIEGSRMLASIEVLHELKKKDDDVYGWAKDRKESLFVEIDDGVQAEIVRIMQTYPKLVDTGKGKSGGDPFVIAQALAHNPRLVIVTQEAGGSADKPKIP
;
A
#
# COMPACT_ATOMS: atom_id res chain seq x y z
N MET A 1 2.38 7.38 -20.07
CA MET A 1 2.70 6.92 -18.70
C MET A 1 1.51 6.20 -18.07
N TRP A 2 0.34 6.84 -17.98
CA TRP A 2 -0.89 6.22 -17.48
C TRP A 2 -1.29 4.91 -18.17
N THR A 3 -1.20 4.85 -19.50
CA THR A 3 -1.49 3.63 -20.29
C THR A 3 -0.63 2.41 -19.90
N ALA A 4 0.60 2.63 -19.40
CA ALA A 4 1.45 1.53 -18.94
C ALA A 4 0.97 0.97 -17.59
N PHE A 5 0.43 1.83 -16.71
CA PHE A 5 -0.22 1.39 -15.47
C PHE A 5 -1.51 0.63 -15.77
N ASP A 6 -2.34 1.12 -16.69
CA ASP A 6 -3.56 0.40 -17.09
C ASP A 6 -3.25 -1.02 -17.58
N HIS A 7 -2.25 -1.20 -18.46
CA HIS A 7 -1.85 -2.54 -18.90
C HIS A 7 -1.32 -3.45 -17.77
N LEU A 8 -0.67 -2.88 -16.74
CA LEU A 8 -0.21 -3.64 -15.59
C LEU A 8 -1.38 -4.06 -14.69
N ILE A 9 -2.39 -3.20 -14.55
CA ILE A 9 -3.61 -3.47 -13.77
C ILE A 9 -4.44 -4.53 -14.49
N GLU A 10 -4.68 -4.38 -15.80
CA GLU A 10 -5.40 -5.36 -16.62
C GLU A 10 -4.72 -6.73 -16.63
N GLY A 11 -3.38 -6.75 -16.59
CA GLY A 11 -2.62 -7.99 -16.48
C GLY A 11 -2.58 -8.60 -15.07
N SER A 12 -3.27 -8.02 -14.08
CA SER A 12 -3.20 -8.38 -12.66
C SER A 12 -1.77 -8.38 -12.10
N ARG A 13 -0.90 -7.52 -12.65
CA ARG A 13 0.52 -7.38 -12.27
C ARG A 13 0.77 -6.18 -11.36
N MET A 14 -0.23 -5.33 -11.16
CA MET A 14 -0.19 -4.19 -10.25
C MET A 14 -1.42 -4.23 -9.35
N LEU A 15 -1.18 -4.16 -8.05
CA LEU A 15 -2.20 -4.21 -7.01
C LEU A 15 -1.84 -3.18 -5.93
N ALA A 16 -2.87 -2.64 -5.28
CA ALA A 16 -2.74 -1.73 -4.15
C ALA A 16 -3.69 -2.15 -3.02
N SER A 17 -3.29 -1.91 -1.77
CA SER A 17 -4.18 -2.18 -0.63
C SER A 17 -5.31 -1.15 -0.57
N ILE A 18 -6.51 -1.57 -0.18
CA ILE A 18 -7.68 -0.68 -0.02
C ILE A 18 -7.40 0.54 0.89
N GLU A 19 -6.50 0.40 1.86
CA GLU A 19 -6.09 1.52 2.73
C GLU A 19 -5.40 2.65 1.96
N VAL A 20 -4.72 2.36 0.85
CA VAL A 20 -4.14 3.38 -0.03
C VAL A 20 -5.25 4.21 -0.67
N LEU A 21 -6.37 3.60 -1.05
CA LEU A 21 -7.54 4.32 -1.57
C LEU A 21 -8.16 5.22 -0.49
N HIS A 22 -8.25 4.72 0.75
CA HIS A 22 -8.74 5.51 1.89
C HIS A 22 -7.84 6.71 2.20
N GLU A 23 -6.53 6.57 2.02
CA GLU A 23 -5.60 7.69 2.16
C GLU A 23 -5.75 8.71 1.03
N LEU A 24 -5.85 8.26 -0.22
CA LEU A 24 -6.11 9.13 -1.38
C LEU A 24 -7.42 9.91 -1.22
N LYS A 25 -8.46 9.27 -0.69
CA LYS A 25 -9.75 9.92 -0.39
C LYS A 25 -9.62 11.12 0.56
N LYS A 26 -8.61 11.16 1.44
CA LYS A 26 -8.40 12.31 2.34
C LYS A 26 -7.90 13.55 1.60
N LYS A 27 -7.19 13.36 0.48
CA LYS A 27 -6.72 14.45 -0.39
C LYS A 27 -7.74 14.83 -1.44
N ASP A 28 -8.61 13.89 -1.83
CA ASP A 28 -9.74 14.06 -2.78
C ASP A 28 -9.30 14.79 -4.06
N ASP A 29 -8.23 14.30 -4.68
CA ASP A 29 -7.60 14.89 -5.86
C ASP A 29 -7.91 14.11 -7.15
N ASP A 30 -7.39 14.58 -8.29
CA ASP A 30 -7.53 13.88 -9.59
C ASP A 30 -7.01 12.44 -9.55
N VAL A 31 -6.02 12.16 -8.70
CA VAL A 31 -5.46 10.82 -8.50
C VAL A 31 -6.47 9.92 -7.79
N TYR A 32 -7.16 10.42 -6.77
CA TYR A 32 -8.26 9.70 -6.14
C TYR A 32 -9.39 9.40 -7.14
N GLY A 33 -9.74 10.36 -8.01
CA GLY A 33 -10.71 10.13 -9.09
C GLY A 33 -10.32 8.96 -10.00
N TRP A 34 -9.07 8.96 -10.48
CA TRP A 34 -8.52 7.89 -11.34
C TRP A 34 -8.46 6.53 -10.63
N ALA A 35 -8.05 6.52 -9.36
CA ALA A 35 -7.93 5.32 -8.55
C ALA A 35 -9.31 4.72 -8.19
N LYS A 36 -10.28 5.57 -7.87
CA LYS A 36 -11.65 5.16 -7.52
C LYS A 36 -12.36 4.47 -8.69
N ASP A 37 -12.17 4.98 -9.91
CA ASP A 37 -12.69 4.37 -11.14
C ASP A 37 -12.16 2.95 -11.37
N ARG A 38 -10.96 2.66 -10.87
CA ARG A 38 -10.27 1.36 -10.96
C ARG A 38 -10.34 0.55 -9.66
N LYS A 39 -11.27 0.86 -8.76
CA LYS A 39 -11.34 0.24 -7.43
C LYS A 39 -11.29 -1.29 -7.50
N GLU A 40 -12.09 -1.88 -8.39
CA GLU A 40 -12.27 -3.34 -8.46
C GLU A 40 -11.06 -4.07 -9.08
N SER A 41 -10.30 -3.41 -9.95
CA SER A 41 -9.17 -4.02 -10.68
C SER A 41 -7.82 -3.75 -10.03
N LEU A 42 -7.67 -2.60 -9.37
CA LEU A 42 -6.40 -2.15 -8.76
C LEU A 42 -6.35 -2.44 -7.26
N PHE A 43 -7.47 -2.34 -6.55
CA PHE A 43 -7.46 -2.44 -5.10
C PHE A 43 -7.93 -3.80 -4.60
N VAL A 44 -7.17 -4.33 -3.65
CA VAL A 44 -7.47 -5.58 -2.97
C VAL A 44 -7.89 -5.29 -1.54
N GLU A 45 -8.98 -5.93 -1.13
CA GLU A 45 -9.45 -5.90 0.26
C GLU A 45 -8.46 -6.63 1.17
N ILE A 46 -8.51 -6.30 2.46
CA ILE A 46 -7.68 -6.96 3.46
C ILE A 46 -8.32 -8.31 3.79
N ASP A 47 -7.62 -9.40 3.49
CA ASP A 47 -7.99 -10.75 3.91
C ASP A 47 -7.28 -11.17 5.21
N ASP A 48 -7.68 -12.31 5.75
CA ASP A 48 -7.14 -12.84 7.01
C ASP A 48 -5.61 -13.05 6.98
N GLY A 49 -5.05 -13.42 5.82
CA GLY A 49 -3.61 -13.59 5.63
C GLY A 49 -2.86 -12.27 5.70
N VAL A 50 -3.40 -11.22 5.07
CA VAL A 50 -2.88 -9.86 5.18
C VAL A 50 -3.01 -9.36 6.62
N GLN A 51 -4.14 -9.58 7.27
CA GLN A 51 -4.35 -9.17 8.67
C GLN A 51 -3.35 -9.83 9.62
N ALA A 52 -3.04 -11.11 9.44
CA ALA A 52 -2.03 -11.80 10.24
C ALA A 52 -0.63 -11.20 10.05
N GLU A 53 -0.22 -10.89 8.81
CA GLU A 53 1.06 -10.22 8.56
C GLU A 53 1.10 -8.79 9.09
N ILE A 54 0.00 -8.04 9.02
CA ILE A 54 -0.11 -6.71 9.65
C ILE A 54 0.18 -6.82 11.14
N VAL A 55 -0.52 -7.70 11.86
CA VAL A 55 -0.32 -7.88 13.31
C VAL A 55 1.15 -8.21 13.62
N ARG A 56 1.76 -9.10 12.83
CA ARG A 56 3.18 -9.47 12.98
C ARG A 56 4.11 -8.28 12.71
N ILE A 57 3.86 -7.49 11.67
CA ILE A 57 4.65 -6.29 11.36
C ILE A 57 4.50 -5.26 12.47
N MET A 58 3.29 -5.01 12.97
CA MET A 58 3.05 -4.05 14.05
C MET A 58 3.77 -4.45 15.35
N GLN A 59 3.80 -5.75 15.67
CA GLN A 59 4.52 -6.28 16.84
C GLN A 59 6.05 -6.20 16.67
N THR A 60 6.54 -6.48 15.47
CA THR A 60 7.99 -6.53 15.18
C THR A 60 8.57 -5.13 14.97
N TYR A 61 7.79 -4.24 14.36
CA TYR A 61 8.19 -2.89 13.97
C TYR A 61 7.18 -1.84 14.49
N PRO A 62 7.06 -1.66 15.82
CA PRO A 62 6.12 -0.69 16.39
C PRO A 62 6.38 0.75 15.91
N LYS A 63 7.61 1.08 15.51
CA LYS A 63 7.98 2.39 14.94
C LYS A 63 7.47 2.65 13.52
N LEU A 64 7.10 1.61 12.76
CA LEU A 64 6.45 1.74 11.44
C LEU A 64 4.98 2.16 11.59
N VAL A 65 4.36 1.82 12.73
CA VAL A 65 2.96 2.12 13.04
C VAL A 65 2.82 3.32 13.97
N ASP A 66 3.92 3.98 14.33
CA ASP A 66 3.87 5.10 15.25
C ASP A 66 3.16 6.27 14.54
N THR A 67 1.85 6.38 14.76
CA THR A 67 0.89 7.31 14.16
C THR A 67 1.10 8.75 14.64
N GLY A 68 2.35 9.12 14.92
CA GLY A 68 2.75 10.50 15.14
C GLY A 68 2.32 11.35 13.94
N LYS A 69 1.82 12.56 14.24
CA LYS A 69 1.22 13.52 13.28
C LYS A 69 1.99 13.55 11.95
N GLY A 70 1.44 12.91 10.92
CA GLY A 70 1.91 13.01 9.53
C GLY A 70 2.56 11.78 8.90
N LYS A 71 2.51 10.58 9.51
CA LYS A 71 2.97 9.34 8.85
C LYS A 71 1.83 8.60 8.14
N SER A 72 2.16 8.05 6.96
CA SER A 72 1.25 7.31 6.06
C SER A 72 0.75 6.04 6.77
N GLY A 73 -0.57 5.97 6.96
CA GLY A 73 -1.20 4.84 7.65
C GLY A 73 -1.26 3.59 6.77
N GLY A 74 -1.12 3.76 5.45
CA GLY A 74 -1.19 2.68 4.47
C GLY A 74 0.07 1.82 4.37
N ASP A 75 1.22 2.29 4.85
CA ASP A 75 2.51 1.61 4.64
C ASP A 75 2.56 0.17 5.20
N PRO A 76 2.08 -0.11 6.44
CA PRO A 76 2.05 -1.46 6.98
C PRO A 76 1.15 -2.40 6.17
N PHE A 77 0.06 -1.86 5.60
CA PHE A 77 -0.88 -2.63 4.79
C PHE A 77 -0.27 -3.01 3.44
N VAL A 78 0.46 -2.09 2.80
CA VAL A 78 1.18 -2.37 1.54
C VAL A 78 2.24 -3.45 1.74
N ILE A 79 3.00 -3.39 2.84
CA ILE A 79 4.01 -4.42 3.18
C ILE A 79 3.34 -5.77 3.43
N ALA A 80 2.28 -5.79 4.25
CA ALA A 80 1.57 -7.03 4.56
C ALA A 80 0.95 -7.66 3.31
N GLN A 81 0.36 -6.85 2.42
CA GLN A 81 -0.20 -7.32 1.15
C GLN A 81 0.88 -7.99 0.28
N ALA A 82 2.05 -7.38 0.17
CA ALA A 82 3.15 -7.93 -0.61
C ALA A 82 3.72 -9.23 -0.03
N LEU A 83 3.74 -9.35 1.31
CA LEU A 83 4.22 -10.54 2.02
C LEU A 83 3.21 -11.70 2.01
N ALA A 84 1.92 -11.40 2.13
CA ALA A 84 0.83 -12.38 2.14
C ALA A 84 0.53 -12.94 0.74
N HIS A 85 0.83 -12.19 -0.33
CA HIS A 85 0.63 -12.65 -1.69
C HIS A 85 1.62 -13.76 -2.09
N ASN A 86 1.17 -14.73 -2.89
CA ASN A 86 1.99 -15.82 -3.40
C ASN A 86 1.89 -15.91 -4.93
N PRO A 87 2.96 -15.63 -5.69
CA PRO A 87 4.31 -15.27 -5.26
C PRO A 87 4.39 -13.85 -4.67
N ARG A 88 5.38 -13.59 -3.80
CA ARG A 88 5.55 -12.27 -3.16
C ARG A 88 5.61 -11.13 -4.19
N LEU A 89 4.96 -10.02 -3.87
CA LEU A 89 4.95 -8.83 -4.72
C LEU A 89 6.17 -7.95 -4.43
N VAL A 90 6.60 -7.19 -5.43
CA VAL A 90 7.59 -6.11 -5.27
C VAL A 90 6.83 -4.83 -4.91
N ILE A 91 7.26 -4.17 -3.84
CA ILE A 91 6.67 -2.89 -3.44
C ILE A 91 7.35 -1.77 -4.23
N VAL A 92 6.55 -0.88 -4.81
CA VAL A 92 7.04 0.32 -5.48
C VAL A 92 6.52 1.52 -4.70
N THR A 93 7.45 2.28 -4.13
CA THR A 93 7.16 3.53 -3.41
C THR A 93 7.96 4.68 -4.01
N GLN A 94 7.41 5.89 -3.99
CA GLN A 94 8.08 7.12 -4.43
C GLN A 94 8.63 7.91 -3.24
N GLU A 95 9.23 7.22 -2.27
CA GLU A 95 9.85 7.86 -1.13
C GLU A 95 11.39 7.84 -1.21
N ALA A 96 12.02 9.02 -1.29
CA ALA A 96 13.47 9.12 -1.23
C ALA A 96 13.99 9.06 0.22
N GLY A 97 14.92 8.15 0.53
CA GLY A 97 15.73 8.11 1.76
C GLY A 97 14.97 7.76 3.05
N GLY A 98 15.24 6.57 3.62
CA GLY A 98 14.80 6.16 4.94
C GLY A 98 15.95 6.16 5.95
N SER A 99 15.68 6.46 7.22
CA SER A 99 16.64 6.39 8.32
C SER A 99 16.11 5.50 9.44
N ALA A 100 16.96 4.99 10.32
CA ALA A 100 16.53 4.09 11.41
C ALA A 100 15.45 4.70 12.33
N ASP A 101 15.33 6.03 12.33
CA ASP A 101 14.32 6.79 13.09
C ASP A 101 13.04 7.08 12.27
N LYS A 102 13.13 7.02 10.95
CA LYS A 102 12.01 7.11 9.99
C LYS A 102 12.13 5.97 8.98
N PRO A 103 11.82 4.73 9.41
CA PRO A 103 11.87 3.58 8.51
C PRO A 103 10.88 3.83 7.39
N LYS A 104 11.37 3.67 6.16
CA LYS A 104 10.55 3.70 4.95
C LYS A 104 10.46 2.30 4.39
N ILE A 105 9.47 2.08 3.55
CA ILE A 105 9.26 0.77 2.92
C ILE A 105 10.53 0.40 2.11
N PRO A 106 11.20 -0.71 2.42
CA PRO A 106 12.39 -1.16 1.68
C PRO A 106 12.05 -1.73 0.31
#